data_AF-K2ET24-F1
#
_entry.id   AF-K2ET24-F1
#
_cell.length_a   1.000
_cell.length_b   1.000
_cell.length_c   1.000
_cell.angle_alpha   90.00
_cell.angle_beta   90.00
_cell.angle_gamma   90.00
#
_symmetry.space_group_name_H-M   'P 1'
#
loop_
_entity.id
_entity.type
_entity.pdbx_description
1 polymer ?
#
loop_
_entity_poly.entity_id
_entity_poly.type
_entity_poly.pdbx_seq_one_letter_code
_entity_poly.pdbx_strand_id
1 'polypeptide(L)'
;MSKYENLILICGRYEGVDERVAQHIINEEFSIGEYVLTGGEIPAMILVDSVSRLLPEVLGNKESLAEESFNIGSGLLVNSSQTKEDRNSSEFRVHGSQIQRGEEFNGCQLQTNSYKLQANREYPHYTKPEEFNSWKVPEVLLSGNHKEIEKWKKQNSS
;
A
#
# COMPACT_ATOMS: atom_id res chain seq x y z
N MET A 1 -9.12 -3.63 -0.81
CA MET A 1 -10.19 -2.78 -0.24
C MET A 1 -10.97 -1.97 -1.30
N SER A 2 -10.36 -1.40 -2.35
CA SER A 2 -11.09 -0.64 -3.40
C SER A 2 -12.11 -1.42 -4.23
N LYS A 3 -12.15 -2.75 -4.12
CA LYS A 3 -13.14 -3.63 -4.77
C LYS A 3 -14.41 -3.83 -3.97
N TYR A 4 -14.42 -3.43 -2.69
CA TYR A 4 -15.61 -3.54 -1.85
C TYR A 4 -16.60 -2.43 -2.22
N GLU A 5 -17.88 -2.78 -2.35
CA GLU A 5 -18.94 -1.81 -2.66
C GLU A 5 -19.18 -0.85 -1.50
N ASN A 6 -19.07 -1.35 -0.27
CA ASN A 6 -19.28 -0.59 0.95
C ASN A 6 -18.20 -0.93 1.99
N LEU A 7 -17.75 0.08 2.71
CA LEU A 7 -16.77 -0.04 3.79
C LEU A 7 -17.33 0.67 5.03
N ILE A 8 -17.33 -0.02 6.16
CA ILE A 8 -17.63 0.56 7.48
C ILE A 8 -16.35 0.49 8.30
N LEU A 9 -15.85 1.65 8.73
CA LEU A 9 -14.63 1.75 9.50
C LEU A 9 -14.97 2.01 10.97
N ILE A 10 -14.53 1.13 11.86
CA ILE A 10 -14.70 1.28 13.30
C ILE A 10 -13.41 1.86 13.88
N CYS A 11 -13.50 3.10 14.39
CA CYS A 11 -12.37 3.82 14.98
C CYS A 11 -12.39 3.64 16.50
N GLY A 12 -11.46 2.84 17.03
CA GLY A 12 -11.26 2.72 18.49
C GLY A 12 -10.63 3.98 19.09
N ARG A 13 -10.88 4.21 20.38
CA ARG A 13 -10.20 5.22 21.22
C ARG A 13 -9.80 4.59 22.55
N TYR A 14 -8.91 5.26 23.28
CA TYR A 14 -8.44 4.84 24.60
C TYR A 14 -7.76 3.46 24.55
N GLU A 15 -8.27 2.50 25.30
CA GLU A 15 -7.74 1.12 25.41
C GLU A 15 -8.14 0.22 24.22
N GLY A 16 -8.91 0.76 23.27
CA GLY A 16 -9.29 0.07 22.06
C GLY A 16 -10.81 -0.07 21.91
N VAL A 17 -11.20 -1.08 21.14
CA VAL A 17 -12.60 -1.44 20.94
C VAL A 17 -12.93 -2.61 21.85
N ASP A 18 -14.17 -2.69 22.34
CA ASP A 18 -14.64 -3.85 23.12
C ASP A 18 -14.39 -5.14 22.32
N GLU A 19 -13.72 -6.12 22.93
CA GLU A 19 -13.32 -7.37 22.29
C GLU A 19 -14.50 -8.12 21.64
N ARG A 20 -15.72 -8.00 22.17
CA ARG A 20 -16.90 -8.64 21.58
C ARG A 20 -17.27 -8.02 20.24
N VAL A 21 -17.04 -6.71 20.07
CA VAL A 21 -17.21 -6.02 18.78
C VAL A 21 -16.16 -6.54 17.80
N ALA A 22 -14.91 -6.69 18.23
CA ALA A 22 -13.86 -7.29 17.41
C ALA A 22 -14.24 -8.71 16.94
N GLN A 23 -14.77 -9.54 17.83
CA GLN A 23 -15.08 -10.94 17.52
C GLN A 23 -16.35 -11.16 16.68
N HIS A 24 -17.36 -10.27 16.78
CA HIS A 24 -18.69 -10.53 16.19
C HIS A 24 -19.08 -9.56 15.08
N ILE A 25 -18.41 -8.40 14.99
CA ILE A 25 -18.77 -7.34 14.04
C ILE A 25 -17.64 -7.08 13.05
N ILE A 26 -16.38 -7.18 13.47
CA ILE A 26 -15.23 -6.90 12.61
C ILE A 26 -14.93 -8.07 11.68
N ASN A 27 -14.82 -7.78 10.38
CA ASN A 27 -14.41 -8.77 9.37
C ASN A 27 -12.89 -8.81 9.18
N GLU A 28 -12.25 -7.64 9.24
CA GLU A 28 -10.83 -7.45 8.98
C GLU A 28 -10.28 -6.37 9.92
N GLU A 29 -9.07 -6.60 10.43
CA GLU A 29 -8.29 -5.60 11.18
C GLU A 29 -7.10 -5.15 10.34
N PHE A 30 -6.75 -3.87 10.42
CA PHE A 30 -5.68 -3.28 9.63
C PHE A 30 -4.82 -2.33 10.47
N SER A 31 -3.51 -2.36 10.23
CA SER A 31 -2.55 -1.40 10.77
C SER A 31 -1.85 -0.65 9.65
N ILE A 32 -1.65 0.66 9.84
CA ILE A 32 -0.90 1.53 8.93
C ILE A 32 0.61 1.55 9.22
N GLY A 33 1.08 0.82 10.25
CA GLY A 33 2.50 0.68 10.55
C GLY A 33 2.81 0.24 11.99
N GLU A 34 4.10 0.09 12.29
CA GLU A 34 4.62 -0.35 13.59
C GLU A 34 4.74 0.83 14.58
N TYR A 35 3.61 1.47 14.87
CA TYR A 35 3.52 2.55 15.85
C TYR A 35 2.10 2.63 16.45
N VAL A 36 1.98 3.23 17.63
CA VAL A 36 0.71 3.37 18.35
C VAL A 36 0.19 4.80 18.19
N LEU A 37 -1.10 4.94 17.88
CA LEU A 37 -1.80 6.22 17.79
C LEU A 37 -2.82 6.37 18.90
N THR A 38 -3.26 7.60 19.14
CA THR A 38 -4.25 7.93 20.19
C THR A 38 -5.68 7.48 19.85
N GLY A 39 -5.94 7.13 18.59
CA GLY A 39 -7.25 6.70 18.10
C GLY A 39 -7.19 6.24 16.64
N GLY A 40 -8.27 5.59 16.19
CA GLY A 40 -8.40 4.99 14.87
C GLY A 40 -8.75 5.96 13.73
N GLU A 41 -9.00 7.24 14.02
CA GLU A 41 -9.44 8.21 13.02
C GLU A 41 -8.37 8.51 11.97
N ILE A 42 -7.11 8.66 12.38
CA ILE A 42 -6.00 8.93 11.44
C ILE A 42 -5.79 7.72 10.50
N PRO A 43 -5.70 6.46 10.99
CA PRO A 43 -5.69 5.29 10.12
C PRO A 43 -6.89 5.21 9.16
N ALA A 44 -8.09 5.51 9.64
CA ALA A 44 -9.28 5.52 8.81
C ALA A 44 -9.19 6.57 7.69
N MET A 45 -8.73 7.78 7.99
CA MET A 45 -8.50 8.82 6.99
C MET A 45 -7.45 8.41 5.95
N ILE A 46 -6.33 7.82 6.38
CA ILE A 46 -5.28 7.32 5.48
C ILE A 46 -5.84 6.24 4.55
N LEU A 47 -6.66 5.34 5.08
CA LEU A 47 -7.29 4.29 4.30
C LEU A 47 -8.28 4.87 3.27
N VAL A 48 -9.13 5.81 3.68
CA VAL A 48 -10.08 6.48 2.77
C VAL A 48 -9.35 7.22 1.66
N ASP A 49 -8.32 8.01 2.01
CA ASP A 49 -7.50 8.73 1.03
C ASP A 49 -6.87 7.75 0.02
N SER A 50 -6.17 6.73 0.51
CA SER A 50 -5.49 5.74 -0.33
C SER A 50 -6.44 4.94 -1.22
N VAL A 51 -7.57 4.48 -0.67
CA VAL A 51 -8.55 3.67 -1.42
C VAL A 51 -9.30 4.53 -2.44
N SER A 52 -9.66 5.78 -2.09
CA SER A 52 -10.40 6.66 -2.99
C SER A 52 -9.61 6.97 -4.26
N ARG A 53 -8.28 7.12 -4.17
CA ARG A 53 -7.39 7.34 -5.33
C ARG A 53 -7.42 6.19 -6.34
N LEU A 54 -7.76 4.98 -5.90
CA LEU A 54 -7.87 3.79 -6.76
C LEU A 54 -9.25 3.67 -7.43
N LEU A 55 -10.24 4.46 -7.01
CA LEU A 55 -11.54 4.44 -7.65
C LEU A 55 -11.46 5.11 -9.02
N PRO A 56 -12.14 4.55 -10.03
CA PRO A 56 -12.15 5.14 -11.36
C PRO A 56 -12.65 6.58 -11.29
N GLU A 57 -12.06 7.44 -12.14
CA GLU A 57 -12.43 8.85 -12.30
C GLU A 57 -12.05 9.80 -11.15
N VAL A 58 -11.56 9.28 -10.01
CA VAL A 58 -11.08 10.15 -8.91
C VAL A 58 -9.78 10.85 -9.30
N LEU A 59 -8.88 10.14 -9.99
CA LEU A 59 -7.66 10.74 -10.54
C LEU A 59 -7.91 11.17 -11.99
N GLY A 60 -7.83 12.47 -12.23
CA GLY A 60 -8.11 13.06 -13.54
C GLY A 60 -7.18 12.59 -14.66
N ASN A 61 -5.92 12.25 -14.34
CA ASN A 61 -4.99 11.62 -15.27
C ASN A 61 -4.72 10.16 -14.87
N LYS A 62 -4.99 9.22 -15.78
CA LYS A 62 -4.75 7.78 -15.58
C LYS A 62 -3.27 7.44 -15.43
N GLU A 63 -2.38 8.25 -15.99
CA GLU A 63 -0.92 8.05 -15.89
C GLU A 63 -0.40 8.28 -14.47
N SER A 64 -1.10 9.08 -13.66
CA SER A 64 -0.70 9.38 -12.28
C SER A 64 -0.67 8.16 -11.38
N LEU A 65 -1.50 7.14 -11.64
CA LEU A 65 -1.45 5.87 -10.90
C LEU A 65 -0.22 5.05 -11.31
N ALA A 66 0.17 5.10 -12.58
CA ALA A 66 1.24 4.27 -13.12
C ALA A 66 2.64 4.71 -12.66
N GLU A 67 2.80 5.99 -12.34
CA GLU A 67 4.07 6.57 -11.89
C GLU A 67 4.25 6.54 -10.35
N GLU A 68 3.32 5.96 -9.59
CA GLU A 68 3.44 5.89 -8.13
C GLU A 68 4.56 4.95 -7.67
N SER A 69 5.29 5.38 -6.63
CA SER A 69 6.42 4.65 -6.04
C SER A 69 6.09 3.23 -5.54
N PHE A 70 4.81 2.88 -5.41
CA PHE A 70 4.33 1.62 -4.82
C PHE A 70 3.34 0.86 -5.70
N ASN A 71 3.23 1.18 -7.00
CA ASN A 71 2.34 0.42 -7.87
C ASN A 71 2.84 -1.03 -8.02
N ILE A 72 1.97 -2.01 -7.70
CA ILE A 72 2.27 -3.46 -7.56
C ILE A 72 2.47 -4.12 -8.95
N GLY A 73 3.04 -3.40 -9.92
CA GLY A 73 3.54 -3.95 -11.18
C GLY A 73 5.02 -4.35 -11.11
N SER A 74 5.78 -3.83 -10.15
CA SER A 74 7.26 -3.93 -10.11
C SER A 74 7.86 -4.29 -8.74
N GLY A 75 7.05 -4.37 -7.67
CA GLY A 75 7.52 -4.74 -6.33
C GLY A 75 7.22 -6.19 -5.97
N LEU A 76 8.26 -7.00 -5.72
CA LEU A 76 8.12 -8.33 -5.14
C LEU A 76 7.50 -8.23 -3.73
N LEU A 77 6.31 -8.78 -3.55
CA LEU A 77 5.84 -9.13 -2.21
C LEU A 77 6.69 -10.31 -1.72
N VAL A 78 7.60 -10.05 -0.80
CA VAL A 78 8.35 -11.11 -0.13
C VAL A 78 7.61 -11.49 1.13
N ASN A 79 7.06 -12.70 1.17
CA ASN A 79 6.60 -13.28 2.43
C ASN A 79 7.80 -13.42 3.35
N SER A 80 7.73 -12.83 4.55
CA SER A 80 8.80 -12.93 5.57
C SER A 80 8.99 -14.33 6.16
N SER A 81 8.33 -15.36 5.59
CA SER A 81 8.34 -16.75 6.10
C SER A 81 9.02 -17.77 5.16
N GLN A 82 9.61 -17.37 4.03
CA GLN A 82 10.32 -18.30 3.15
C GLN A 82 11.84 -18.27 3.38
N THR A 83 12.32 -19.14 4.25
CA THR A 83 13.70 -19.64 4.20
C THR A 83 13.89 -20.48 2.93
N LYS A 84 15.04 -20.31 2.27
CA LYS A 84 15.43 -20.97 1.02
C LYS A 84 15.36 -22.49 1.11
N GLU A 85 14.45 -23.09 0.36
CA GLU A 85 14.37 -24.47 -0.19
C GLU A 85 12.85 -24.64 -0.46
N ASP A 86 12.35 -24.48 -1.67
CA ASP A 86 12.40 -25.52 -2.69
C ASP A 86 12.21 -24.95 -4.10
N ARG A 87 13.08 -25.38 -5.01
CA ARG A 87 12.81 -25.38 -6.44
C ARG A 87 11.88 -26.54 -6.73
N ASN A 88 10.61 -26.28 -7.05
CA ASN A 88 9.91 -26.88 -8.19
C ASN A 88 8.44 -26.43 -8.25
N SER A 89 8.11 -25.87 -9.40
CA SER A 89 6.80 -25.87 -10.07
C SER A 89 5.58 -26.41 -9.30
N SER A 90 4.62 -25.53 -9.00
CA SER A 90 3.27 -25.55 -9.61
C SER A 90 2.33 -24.58 -8.88
N GLU A 91 1.90 -23.54 -9.61
CA GLU A 91 0.56 -22.91 -9.59
C GLU A 91 -0.22 -22.87 -8.25
N PHE A 92 -0.31 -21.68 -7.64
CA PHE A 92 -1.13 -21.45 -6.45
C PHE A 92 -2.61 -21.24 -6.83
N ARG A 93 -3.46 -22.21 -6.51
CA ARG A 93 -4.90 -22.21 -6.76
C ARG A 93 -5.66 -21.73 -5.50
N VAL A 94 -6.33 -20.58 -5.58
CA VAL A 94 -7.20 -20.07 -4.51
C VAL A 94 -8.39 -21.00 -4.33
N HIS A 95 -8.46 -21.70 -3.19
CA HIS A 95 -9.68 -22.37 -2.75
C HIS A 95 -10.53 -21.36 -1.99
N GLY A 96 -11.66 -20.94 -2.59
CA GLY A 96 -12.73 -20.31 -1.83
C GLY A 96 -13.41 -21.38 -0.98
N SER A 97 -13.20 -21.36 0.33
CA SER A 97 -13.97 -22.20 1.25
C SER A 97 -15.30 -21.53 1.55
N GLN A 98 -16.39 -22.12 1.07
CA GLN A 98 -17.72 -21.88 1.63
C GLN A 98 -17.76 -22.48 3.04
N ILE A 99 -18.14 -21.69 4.06
CA ILE A 99 -18.30 -22.18 5.43
C ILE A 99 -19.75 -22.61 5.62
N GLN A 100 -19.96 -23.91 5.85
CA GLN A 100 -21.24 -24.48 6.30
C GLN A 100 -21.41 -24.27 7.81
N ARG A 101 -22.67 -24.11 8.22
CA ARG A 101 -23.09 -23.66 9.55
C ARG A 101 -22.95 -24.79 10.59
N GLY A 102 -22.10 -24.59 11.58
CA GLY A 102 -22.15 -25.30 12.86
C GLY A 102 -20.95 -26.21 13.18
N GLU A 103 -19.83 -25.62 13.60
CA GLU A 103 -18.84 -26.28 14.47
C GLU A 103 -18.27 -25.24 15.45
N GLU A 104 -18.11 -25.62 16.72
CA GLU A 104 -17.58 -24.80 17.81
C GLU A 104 -16.11 -24.40 17.52
N PHE A 105 -15.83 -23.10 17.36
CA PHE A 105 -14.48 -22.60 17.12
C PHE A 105 -13.80 -22.20 18.43
N ASN A 106 -12.98 -23.10 18.95
CA ASN A 106 -11.99 -22.81 19.98
C ASN A 106 -10.85 -21.96 19.39
N GLY A 107 -10.74 -20.72 19.87
CA GLY A 107 -9.55 -19.86 19.70
C GLY A 107 -9.36 -19.30 18.30
N CYS A 108 -9.80 -18.06 18.09
CA CYS A 108 -9.44 -17.28 16.89
C CYS A 108 -7.92 -17.07 16.85
N GLN A 109 -7.20 -17.88 16.08
CA GLN A 109 -5.84 -17.56 15.68
C GLN A 109 -5.89 -16.53 14.55
N LEU A 110 -5.65 -15.27 14.90
CA LEU A 110 -5.47 -14.19 13.93
C LEU A 110 -4.21 -14.50 13.09
N GLN A 111 -4.40 -14.80 11.81
CA GLN A 111 -3.29 -14.91 10.87
C GLN A 111 -2.85 -13.49 10.47
N THR A 112 -1.79 -13.00 11.09
CA THR A 112 -1.15 -11.75 10.69
C THR A 112 -0.28 -12.00 9.47
N ASN A 113 -0.70 -11.52 8.31
CA ASN A 113 0.18 -11.47 7.14
C ASN A 113 0.96 -10.15 7.19
N SER A 114 2.25 -10.23 7.50
CA SER A 114 3.16 -9.09 7.40
C SER A 114 3.75 -9.04 5.98
N TYR A 115 3.40 -7.99 5.23
CA TYR A 115 3.95 -7.75 3.90
C TYR A 115 5.06 -6.72 4.00
N LYS A 116 6.27 -7.08 3.59
CA LYS A 116 7.37 -6.11 3.49
C LYS A 116 7.35 -5.49 2.11
N LEU A 117 6.92 -4.23 2.02
CA LEU A 117 6.96 -3.47 0.78
C LEU A 117 8.41 -3.08 0.46
N GLN A 118 8.93 -3.54 -0.68
CA GLN A 118 10.13 -2.96 -1.27
C GLN A 118 9.71 -1.75 -2.09
N ALA A 119 10.01 -0.57 -1.55
CA ALA A 119 9.72 0.71 -2.20
C ALA A 119 10.90 1.12 -3.08
N ASN A 120 10.68 1.28 -4.37
CA ASN A 120 11.62 2.03 -5.20
C ASN A 120 11.19 3.51 -5.15
N ARG A 121 12.06 4.38 -4.65
CA ARG A 121 11.86 5.83 -4.62
C ARG A 121 11.85 6.37 -6.04
N GLU A 122 10.88 7.25 -6.30
CA GLU A 122 10.84 8.04 -7.52
C GLU A 122 12.04 9.01 -7.59
N TYR A 123 12.35 9.47 -8.80
CA TYR A 123 13.40 10.45 -9.04
C TYR A 123 13.04 11.82 -8.42
N PRO A 124 14.02 12.66 -8.08
CA PRO A 124 13.71 13.97 -7.52
C PRO A 124 13.05 14.89 -8.56
N HIS A 125 11.95 15.54 -8.18
CA HIS A 125 11.23 16.50 -9.01
C HIS A 125 11.71 17.92 -8.74
N TYR A 126 11.76 18.72 -9.80
CA TYR A 126 12.14 20.13 -9.76
C TYR A 126 11.04 20.98 -10.38
N THR A 127 10.84 22.17 -9.84
CA THR A 127 9.94 23.19 -10.38
C THR A 127 10.64 24.54 -10.37
N LYS A 128 10.01 25.56 -10.95
CA LYS A 128 10.56 26.91 -11.00
C LYS A 128 10.76 27.49 -9.59
N PRO A 129 11.76 28.37 -9.38
CA PRO A 129 12.74 28.88 -10.36
C PRO A 129 13.88 27.91 -10.66
N GLU A 130 14.65 28.15 -11.73
CA GLU A 130 15.81 27.32 -12.12
C GLU A 130 16.94 27.32 -11.08
N GLU A 131 17.05 28.38 -10.28
CA GLU A 131 17.98 28.48 -9.17
C GLU A 131 17.26 28.98 -7.91
N PHE A 132 17.38 28.23 -6.82
CA PHE A 132 16.83 28.57 -5.51
C PHE A 132 17.92 28.42 -4.45
N ASN A 133 18.25 29.49 -3.71
CA ASN A 133 19.34 29.50 -2.72
C ASN A 133 20.69 28.97 -3.26
N SER A 134 21.05 29.36 -4.49
CA SER A 134 22.25 28.86 -5.20
C SER A 134 22.24 27.36 -5.51
N TRP A 135 21.11 26.66 -5.32
CA TRP A 135 20.89 25.29 -5.79
C TRP A 135 20.25 25.32 -7.16
N LYS A 136 20.92 24.69 -8.13
CA LYS A 136 20.50 24.68 -9.53
C LYS A 136 19.73 23.40 -9.86
N VAL A 137 18.70 23.55 -10.69
CA VAL A 137 18.09 22.40 -11.37
C VAL A 137 19.15 21.74 -12.26
N PRO A 138 19.27 20.39 -12.28
CA PRO A 138 20.20 19.71 -13.17
C PRO A 138 20.01 20.13 -14.63
N GLU A 139 21.10 20.48 -15.32
CA GLU A 139 21.05 20.99 -16.70
C GLU A 139 20.34 20.04 -17.67
N VAL A 140 20.45 18.72 -17.45
CA VAL A 140 19.75 17.71 -18.24
C VAL A 140 18.22 17.88 -18.19
N LEU A 141 17.67 18.34 -17.06
CA LEU A 141 16.24 18.60 -16.90
C LEU A 141 15.80 19.91 -17.58
N LEU A 142 16.74 20.83 -17.81
CA LEU A 142 16.52 22.08 -18.55
C LEU A 142 16.76 21.92 -20.06
N SER A 143 17.37 20.82 -20.49
CA SER A 143 17.81 20.61 -21.87
C SER A 143 16.68 20.42 -22.89
N GLY A 144 15.46 20.11 -22.44
CA GLY A 144 14.33 19.72 -23.30
C GLY A 144 14.52 18.38 -24.02
N ASN A 145 15.65 17.68 -23.82
CA ASN A 145 15.92 16.38 -24.44
C ASN A 145 15.24 15.27 -23.65
N HIS A 146 14.03 14.89 -24.08
CA HIS A 146 13.23 13.85 -23.43
C HIS A 146 13.98 12.52 -23.23
N LYS A 147 14.86 12.11 -24.16
CA LYS A 147 15.60 10.84 -24.02
C LYS A 147 16.63 10.89 -22.89
N GLU A 148 17.36 11.99 -22.76
CA GLU A 148 18.35 12.17 -21.70
C GLU A 148 17.67 12.39 -20.34
N ILE A 149 16.52 13.08 -20.31
CA ILE A 149 15.70 13.23 -19.10
C ILE A 149 15.23 11.87 -18.60
N GLU A 150 14.64 11.03 -19.46
CA GLU A 150 14.18 9.69 -19.07
C GLU A 150 15.32 8.79 -18.59
N LYS A 151 16.50 8.90 -19.21
CA LYS A 151 17.70 8.19 -18.74
C LYS A 151 18.15 8.67 -17.37
N TRP A 152 18.15 9.99 -17.14
CA TRP A 152 18.49 10.58 -15.85
C TRP A 152 17.50 10.15 -14.76
N LYS A 153 16.19 10.16 -15.03
CA LYS A 153 15.15 9.72 -14.08
C LYS A 153 15.39 8.29 -13.61
N LYS A 154 15.63 7.36 -14.53
CA LYS A 154 15.92 5.94 -14.21
C LYS A 154 17.21 5.75 -13.41
N GLN A 155 18.21 6.59 -13.64
CA GLN A 155 19.48 6.53 -12.91
C GLN A 155 19.38 7.12 -11.49
N ASN A 156 18.39 7.98 -11.23
CA ASN A 156 18.23 8.70 -9.97
C ASN A 156 17.01 8.25 -9.15
N SER A 157 16.28 7.23 -9.60
CA SER A 157 15.34 6.46 -8.76
C SER A 157 16.11 5.39 -7.97
N SER A 158 15.75 5.13 -6.70
CA SER A 158 16.46 4.19 -5.80
C SER A 158 15.60 3.03 -5.33
#